data_AF-A0A8B9D5D7-F1
#
_entry.id   AF-A0A8B9D5D7-F1
#
_cell.length_a   1.000
_cell.length_b   1.000
_cell.length_c   1.000
_cell.angle_alpha   90.00
_cell.angle_beta   90.00
_cell.angle_gamma   90.00
#
_symmetry.space_group_name_H-M   'P 1'
#
loop_
_entity.id
_entity.type
_entity.pdbx_description
1 polymer ?
#
loop_
_entity_poly.entity_id
_entity_poly.type
_entity_poly.pdbx_seq_one_letter_code
_entity_poly.pdbx_strand_id
1 'polypeptide(L)'
;MNAFLPRSGQGGGPHTSGEGGTAARVTPHFASLPSPVSPSSLRLGTSSPTVKRGNSQGNGGHRLDSATTPPEDKPPLPAFPRAWCGAAPPFWGSGPCLPSGGGAAGGGSPRSPTALPPRRQGRRAPVPALEAPCPAVPGLPGGAGGRRSPDGRRKGREAAAAIMRALPGLGRLLLAARGWGRPPRRCLSAMARYGTEQRGRPNSPDYRLYFKNADGKYISPFHDIPLFAGAKEDKEIPAKRSKTTANEVLFNMIVEVPRWTNAKMEIATEEPLNPIKQDTKKGKLRYVANIFPHKGYIWNYGALPQTWEDPNHKDDITGCCGDNDPIDVCEIGSKVRSSGEIVKVKVLGVLALVDEGETDWKIIAIGVDDPEAQNIHDIDDVRKHKPGYLEATIEWFRLYKVPDGKPENRFAFNGEFKGKDFAVEIIKCTHEYWKALLHKKTDGGTIKCMNVLVSGSPFCCSEEDARSIVQSAPVPVNGDPVSPEVDSWYFFPK
;
A
#
# COMPACT_ATOMS: atom_id res chain seq x y z
N MET A 1 11.51 -43.94 -20.35
CA MET A 1 12.39 -44.38 -21.45
C MET A 1 12.30 -43.37 -22.58
N ASN A 2 13.44 -43.04 -23.18
CA ASN A 2 13.70 -42.37 -24.46
C ASN A 2 13.04 -41.02 -24.78
N ALA A 3 13.89 -39.99 -24.83
CA ALA A 3 13.72 -38.75 -25.58
C ALA A 3 13.96 -38.96 -27.09
N PHE A 4 13.61 -37.98 -27.93
CA PHE A 4 14.12 -37.87 -29.29
C PHE A 4 14.32 -36.41 -29.74
N LEU A 5 15.52 -36.14 -30.26
CA LEU A 5 15.91 -34.98 -31.09
C LEU A 5 16.31 -35.50 -32.48
N PRO A 6 16.20 -34.65 -33.52
CA PRO A 6 17.31 -34.47 -34.47
C PRO A 6 17.71 -32.98 -34.56
N ARG A 7 18.99 -32.58 -34.63
CA ARG A 7 19.90 -32.54 -35.82
C ARG A 7 19.31 -31.78 -37.04
N SER A 8 20.05 -30.99 -37.82
CA SER A 8 21.40 -30.35 -37.73
C SER A 8 21.62 -29.56 -39.03
N GLY A 9 22.31 -28.41 -39.03
CA GLY A 9 22.63 -27.64 -40.25
C GLY A 9 24.05 -27.05 -40.23
N GLN A 10 24.80 -27.20 -41.33
CA GLN A 10 26.19 -26.74 -41.51
C GLN A 10 26.30 -25.54 -42.46
N GLY A 11 27.41 -24.80 -42.35
CA GLY A 11 27.89 -23.76 -43.28
C GLY A 11 28.25 -22.49 -42.52
N GLY A 12 29.38 -21.80 -42.74
CA GLY A 12 30.56 -22.06 -43.56
C GLY A 12 31.60 -20.95 -43.27
N GLY A 13 32.90 -21.18 -43.53
CA GLY A 13 33.98 -20.18 -43.26
C GLY A 13 33.95 -18.96 -44.21
N PRO A 14 34.90 -17.99 -44.07
CA PRO A 14 36.33 -18.31 -44.13
C PRO A 14 37.28 -17.55 -43.16
N HIS A 15 38.57 -17.84 -43.31
CA HIS A 15 39.75 -17.45 -42.52
C HIS A 15 40.10 -15.95 -42.42
N THR A 16 40.79 -15.59 -41.33
CA THR A 16 42.06 -14.82 -41.37
C THR A 16 43.06 -15.33 -40.31
N SER A 17 44.35 -15.36 -40.67
CA SER A 17 45.53 -15.51 -39.80
C SER A 17 45.74 -14.27 -38.90
N GLY A 18 46.55 -14.28 -37.83
CA GLY A 18 47.44 -15.32 -37.28
C GLY A 18 48.24 -14.79 -36.07
N GLU A 19 49.49 -15.25 -35.93
CA GLU A 19 50.47 -14.95 -34.86
C GLU A 19 50.25 -15.62 -33.49
N GLY A 20 51.36 -15.98 -32.84
CA GLY A 20 51.38 -16.82 -31.65
C GLY A 20 52.21 -16.24 -30.51
N GLY A 21 52.04 -16.80 -29.31
CA GLY A 21 52.70 -16.35 -28.08
C GLY A 21 52.82 -17.46 -27.04
N THR A 22 54.05 -17.93 -26.90
CA THR A 22 54.71 -18.71 -25.82
C THR A 22 53.92 -19.16 -24.58
N ALA A 23 54.20 -20.40 -24.14
CA ALA A 23 53.64 -21.02 -22.95
C ALA A 23 54.14 -20.45 -21.61
N ALA A 24 53.28 -20.51 -20.57
CA ALA A 24 53.69 -20.73 -19.19
C ALA A 24 52.55 -21.40 -18.39
N ARG A 25 52.80 -22.60 -17.86
CA ARG A 25 51.87 -23.35 -17.01
C ARG A 25 52.33 -23.22 -15.56
N VAL A 26 51.58 -22.52 -14.72
CA VAL A 26 51.90 -22.38 -13.29
C VAL A 26 50.70 -22.76 -12.43
N THR A 27 50.86 -23.85 -11.68
CA THR A 27 50.00 -24.25 -10.57
C THR A 27 50.68 -23.90 -9.24
N PRO A 28 49.91 -23.47 -8.23
CA PRO A 28 50.19 -23.80 -6.83
C PRO A 28 49.01 -24.61 -6.27
N HIS A 29 49.23 -25.88 -5.90
CA HIS A 29 49.67 -26.31 -4.57
C HIS A 29 48.55 -26.32 -3.51
N PHE A 30 48.00 -27.53 -3.29
CA PHE A 30 47.35 -27.91 -2.04
C PHE A 30 48.33 -27.78 -0.86
N ALA A 31 47.85 -27.23 0.25
CA ALA A 31 48.43 -27.42 1.59
C ALA A 31 47.37 -28.07 2.48
N SER A 32 47.74 -29.10 3.23
CA SER A 32 46.84 -29.89 4.08
C SER A 32 47.14 -29.69 5.57
N LEU A 33 46.21 -30.14 6.42
CA LEU A 33 46.27 -30.28 7.89
C LEU A 33 45.84 -29.05 8.72
N PRO A 34 45.35 -29.24 9.98
CA PRO A 34 44.95 -30.49 10.66
C PRO A 34 43.48 -30.49 11.17
N SER A 35 42.99 -31.69 11.53
CA SER A 35 41.66 -31.92 12.12
C SER A 35 41.56 -31.49 13.61
N PRO A 36 40.41 -30.98 14.09
CA PRO A 36 40.18 -30.75 15.51
C PRO A 36 39.66 -32.01 16.24
N VAL A 37 40.56 -32.59 17.03
CA VAL A 37 40.40 -33.25 18.36
C VAL A 37 38.98 -33.57 18.87
N SER A 38 38.75 -34.85 19.20
CA SER A 38 37.59 -35.33 19.97
C SER A 38 37.69 -34.98 21.47
N PRO A 39 36.60 -34.54 22.14
CA PRO A 39 36.56 -34.49 23.60
C PRO A 39 36.10 -35.84 24.18
N SER A 40 36.99 -36.47 24.96
CA SER A 40 36.63 -37.57 25.87
C SER A 40 37.09 -37.21 27.27
N SER A 41 36.15 -37.05 28.22
CA SER A 41 36.30 -37.27 29.68
C SER A 41 35.21 -36.54 30.47
N LEU A 42 34.07 -37.20 30.69
CA LEU A 42 33.20 -36.91 31.84
C LEU A 42 33.32 -38.07 32.82
N ARG A 43 33.97 -37.83 33.96
CA ARG A 43 33.87 -38.69 35.15
C ARG A 43 32.79 -38.14 36.04
N LEU A 44 31.73 -38.91 36.27
CA LEU A 44 30.80 -38.70 37.38
C LEU A 44 30.52 -40.03 38.09
N GLY A 45 30.15 -39.92 39.37
CA GLY A 45 30.31 -40.99 40.35
C GLY A 45 29.38 -42.20 40.18
N THR A 46 29.87 -43.35 40.65
CA THR A 46 29.10 -44.58 40.86
C THR A 46 28.18 -44.48 42.08
N SER A 47 26.92 -44.89 41.94
CA SER A 47 26.26 -45.87 42.82
C SER A 47 24.80 -46.12 42.43
N SER A 48 24.41 -47.40 42.36
CA SER A 48 23.01 -47.84 42.40
C SER A 48 22.64 -48.22 43.83
N PRO A 49 21.34 -48.41 44.16
CA PRO A 49 20.84 -49.79 44.11
C PRO A 49 19.38 -49.99 43.62
N THR A 50 19.24 -51.05 42.82
CA THR A 50 18.12 -52.03 42.73
C THR A 50 16.74 -51.81 43.39
N VAL A 51 15.72 -51.86 42.52
CA VAL A 51 14.59 -52.84 42.49
C VAL A 51 13.64 -52.96 43.70
N LYS A 52 12.33 -52.75 43.42
CA LYS A 52 11.29 -53.77 43.67
C LYS A 52 10.06 -53.60 42.77
N ARG A 53 9.55 -54.73 42.25
CA ARG A 53 8.27 -54.84 41.52
C ARG A 53 7.13 -55.03 42.52
N GLY A 54 5.92 -54.56 42.19
CA GLY A 54 4.65 -54.96 42.78
C GLY A 54 3.61 -55.13 41.67
N ASN A 55 2.80 -56.20 41.72
CA ASN A 55 1.94 -56.63 40.62
C ASN A 55 0.58 -57.14 41.14
N SER A 56 -0.53 -56.68 40.56
CA SER A 56 -1.89 -57.27 40.58
C SER A 56 -2.80 -56.34 39.74
N GLN A 57 -3.59 -56.74 38.72
CA GLN A 57 -4.55 -57.84 38.50
C GLN A 57 -5.93 -57.68 39.19
N GLY A 58 -6.99 -57.86 38.39
CA GLY A 58 -8.42 -57.91 38.80
C GLY A 58 -9.19 -56.62 38.44
N ASN A 59 -10.07 -56.48 37.44
CA ASN A 59 -10.92 -57.33 36.56
C ASN A 59 -12.43 -57.22 36.90
N GLY A 60 -13.27 -56.91 35.90
CA GLY A 60 -14.74 -56.81 35.98
C GLY A 60 -15.28 -55.53 36.65
N GLY A 61 -16.47 -54.99 36.32
CA GLY A 61 -17.41 -55.35 35.26
C GLY A 61 -18.85 -54.86 35.56
N HIS A 62 -19.57 -54.43 34.52
CA HIS A 62 -21.02 -54.15 34.44
C HIS A 62 -21.66 -52.86 34.99
N ARG A 63 -22.19 -52.08 34.02
CA ARG A 63 -23.54 -51.48 33.87
C ARG A 63 -24.15 -50.56 34.96
N LEU A 64 -24.45 -49.34 34.49
CA LEU A 64 -25.74 -48.62 34.55
C LEU A 64 -26.46 -48.54 35.90
N ASP A 65 -26.59 -47.31 36.43
CA ASP A 65 -27.86 -46.59 36.27
C ASP A 65 -27.70 -45.06 36.41
N SER A 66 -28.74 -44.34 35.98
CA SER A 66 -28.76 -42.89 35.78
C SER A 66 -29.01 -42.08 37.06
N ALA A 67 -28.26 -41.00 37.26
CA ALA A 67 -28.66 -39.88 38.10
C ALA A 67 -28.21 -38.55 37.48
N THR A 68 -29.14 -37.60 37.36
CA THR A 68 -28.96 -36.33 36.66
C THR A 68 -28.27 -35.29 37.55
N THR A 69 -27.21 -34.65 37.06
CA THR A 69 -26.64 -33.41 37.62
C THR A 69 -26.67 -32.30 36.57
N PRO A 70 -26.94 -31.03 36.96
CA PRO A 70 -27.05 -29.92 36.02
C PRO A 70 -25.66 -29.46 35.52
N PRO A 71 -25.57 -28.85 34.32
CA PRO A 71 -24.34 -28.22 33.87
C PRO A 71 -24.07 -26.93 34.67
N GLU A 72 -22.81 -26.71 35.03
CA GLU A 72 -22.37 -25.47 35.67
C GLU A 72 -22.54 -24.26 34.74
N ASP A 73 -23.06 -23.17 35.30
CA ASP A 73 -23.22 -21.90 34.59
C ASP A 73 -21.85 -21.33 34.17
N LYS A 74 -21.63 -21.21 32.86
CA LYS A 74 -20.55 -20.36 32.35
C LYS A 74 -20.89 -18.89 32.64
N PRO A 75 -20.00 -18.10 33.25
CA PRO A 75 -20.26 -16.68 33.45
C PRO A 75 -20.43 -15.97 32.10
N PRO A 76 -21.35 -15.00 31.99
CA PRO A 76 -21.55 -14.25 30.76
C PRO A 76 -20.31 -13.42 30.44
N LEU A 77 -19.98 -13.33 29.14
CA LEU A 77 -18.95 -12.42 28.63
C LEU A 77 -19.29 -10.98 29.07
N PRO A 78 -18.31 -10.18 29.53
CA PRO A 78 -18.56 -8.80 29.91
C PRO A 78 -19.01 -8.00 28.68
N ALA A 79 -20.11 -7.28 28.81
CA ALA A 79 -20.57 -6.35 27.79
C ALA A 79 -19.55 -5.20 27.66
N PHE A 80 -18.94 -5.05 26.48
CA PHE A 80 -17.98 -3.98 26.22
C PHE A 80 -18.64 -2.59 26.29
N PRO A 81 -18.05 -1.62 27.01
CA PRO A 81 -18.56 -0.26 27.01
C PRO A 81 -18.31 0.41 25.66
N ARG A 82 -19.38 0.98 25.08
CA ARG A 82 -19.31 1.84 23.89
C ARG A 82 -18.62 3.17 24.20
N ALA A 83 -17.29 3.22 24.14
CA ALA A 83 -16.49 4.45 24.01
C ALA A 83 -15.02 4.13 23.69
N TRP A 84 -14.69 3.80 22.44
CA TRP A 84 -13.31 3.52 21.99
C TRP A 84 -12.76 4.56 20.98
N CYS A 85 -13.42 5.72 20.88
CA CYS A 85 -12.84 6.94 20.31
C CYS A 85 -13.16 8.09 21.27
N GLY A 86 -12.24 8.41 22.18
CA GLY A 86 -12.40 9.50 23.13
C GLY A 86 -12.27 10.86 22.45
N ALA A 87 -13.36 11.61 22.33
CA ALA A 87 -13.30 13.00 21.90
C ALA A 87 -12.63 13.86 22.98
N ALA A 88 -11.58 14.60 22.62
CA ALA A 88 -10.93 15.54 23.52
C ALA A 88 -11.89 16.71 23.88
N PRO A 89 -12.04 17.08 25.16
CA PRO A 89 -12.86 18.23 25.56
C PRO A 89 -12.13 19.56 25.27
N PRO A 90 -12.86 20.64 24.95
CA PRO A 90 -12.25 21.94 24.68
C PRO A 90 -11.85 22.64 25.98
N PHE A 91 -10.58 22.97 26.16
CA PHE A 91 -10.14 23.85 27.24
C PHE A 91 -10.41 25.32 26.89
N TRP A 92 -11.24 25.97 27.71
CA TRP A 92 -11.37 27.43 27.70
C TRP A 92 -10.13 28.08 28.30
N GLY A 93 -9.73 29.23 27.73
CA GLY A 93 -8.61 30.02 28.23
C GLY A 93 -9.02 31.02 29.31
N SER A 94 -8.07 31.36 30.18
CA SER A 94 -8.09 32.56 31.01
C SER A 94 -6.66 33.09 31.18
N GLY A 95 -6.51 34.41 31.05
CA GLY A 95 -5.24 35.11 30.95
C GLY A 95 -4.49 35.39 32.25
N PRO A 96 -3.61 36.41 32.28
CA PRO A 96 -2.26 36.24 32.83
C PRO A 96 -2.04 36.87 34.22
N CYS A 97 -0.97 36.44 34.91
CA CYS A 97 -0.41 37.14 36.06
C CYS A 97 1.13 37.20 36.01
N LEU A 98 1.65 38.41 36.25
CA LEU A 98 3.01 38.79 36.62
C LEU A 98 2.88 39.67 37.89
N PRO A 99 3.96 40.05 38.59
CA PRO A 99 5.03 39.20 39.14
C PRO A 99 5.28 39.51 40.63
N SER A 100 6.09 38.72 41.34
CA SER A 100 6.61 39.07 42.68
C SER A 100 8.00 38.45 42.89
N GLY A 101 8.98 39.24 43.35
CA GLY A 101 10.37 38.79 43.57
C GLY A 101 10.87 39.05 44.99
N GLY A 102 12.18 38.86 45.22
CA GLY A 102 12.89 39.35 46.42
C GLY A 102 13.97 38.40 46.99
N GLY A 103 15.19 38.92 47.21
CA GLY A 103 16.28 38.29 48.00
C GLY A 103 17.22 37.35 47.21
N ALA A 104 18.50 37.59 46.89
CA ALA A 104 19.57 38.54 47.27
C ALA A 104 20.62 38.04 48.30
N ALA A 105 21.79 37.62 47.81
CA ALA A 105 23.16 37.67 48.40
C ALA A 105 24.13 36.87 47.50
N GLY A 106 25.41 37.20 47.27
CA GLY A 106 26.20 38.40 47.58
C GLY A 106 27.72 38.17 47.29
N GLY A 107 28.41 39.19 46.74
CA GLY A 107 29.88 39.21 46.52
C GLY A 107 30.40 38.51 45.25
N GLY A 108 31.41 39.01 44.53
CA GLY A 108 32.16 40.27 44.65
C GLY A 108 33.00 40.56 43.39
N SER A 109 33.20 41.85 43.07
CA SER A 109 34.07 42.38 42.00
C SER A 109 35.49 42.71 42.55
N PRO A 110 36.50 43.30 41.84
CA PRO A 110 36.45 43.97 40.52
C PRO A 110 37.66 43.72 39.56
N ARG A 111 37.55 44.17 38.29
CA ARG A 111 38.46 45.15 37.63
C ARG A 111 38.02 45.48 36.19
N SER A 112 38.43 46.66 35.70
CA SER A 112 37.80 47.40 34.59
C SER A 112 38.81 47.69 33.43
N PRO A 113 38.67 48.74 32.57
CA PRO A 113 38.03 48.62 31.25
C PRO A 113 38.84 49.23 30.07
N THR A 114 38.36 49.05 28.83
CA THR A 114 38.69 49.87 27.64
C THR A 114 37.75 49.49 26.48
N ALA A 115 37.41 50.29 25.47
CA ALA A 115 37.16 51.72 25.23
C ALA A 115 36.89 51.86 23.70
N LEU A 116 35.83 52.59 23.31
CA LEU A 116 35.51 53.06 21.94
C LEU A 116 36.25 54.40 21.63
N PRO A 117 36.02 55.17 20.53
CA PRO A 117 35.31 54.97 19.23
C PRO A 117 36.36 55.11 18.06
N PRO A 118 36.28 55.92 16.95
CA PRO A 118 35.17 56.54 16.18
C PRO A 118 35.21 56.48 14.62
N ARG A 119 34.01 56.67 14.04
CA ARG A 119 33.61 57.21 12.71
C ARG A 119 34.64 57.86 11.75
N ARG A 120 34.33 57.76 10.44
CA ARG A 120 34.28 58.94 9.52
C ARG A 120 33.12 58.88 8.51
N GLN A 121 32.74 60.04 7.96
CA GLN A 121 31.52 60.28 7.17
C GLN A 121 31.81 60.71 5.72
N GLY A 122 30.82 60.53 4.83
CA GLY A 122 30.60 61.35 3.63
C GLY A 122 30.25 60.54 2.37
N ARG A 123 29.46 61.04 1.41
CA ARG A 123 28.61 62.27 1.34
C ARG A 123 27.63 62.10 0.15
N ARG A 124 26.36 62.51 0.34
CA ARG A 124 25.35 63.01 -0.63
C ARG A 124 25.04 62.27 -1.97
N ALA A 125 23.74 62.17 -2.24
CA ALA A 125 23.07 61.88 -3.53
C ALA A 125 23.19 63.09 -4.52
N PRO A 126 22.63 63.11 -5.78
CA PRO A 126 21.33 62.53 -6.20
C PRO A 126 21.24 61.89 -7.62
N VAL A 127 20.01 61.48 -7.98
CA VAL A 127 19.52 61.03 -9.30
C VAL A 127 19.57 62.16 -10.35
N PRO A 128 19.55 61.86 -11.66
CA PRO A 128 18.30 62.07 -12.42
C PRO A 128 17.99 60.98 -13.48
N ALA A 129 16.76 61.01 -14.00
CA ALA A 129 16.29 60.21 -15.13
C ALA A 129 16.30 61.03 -16.44
N LEU A 130 16.29 60.37 -17.62
CA LEU A 130 15.66 60.86 -18.87
C LEU A 130 15.75 59.83 -20.04
N GLU A 131 14.57 59.42 -20.53
CA GLU A 131 14.15 59.24 -21.94
C GLU A 131 14.82 58.30 -22.98
N ALA A 132 14.05 58.10 -24.07
CA ALA A 132 14.12 57.08 -25.13
C ALA A 132 15.03 57.51 -26.33
N PRO A 133 15.08 56.89 -27.56
CA PRO A 133 14.01 56.17 -28.31
C PRO A 133 14.43 54.93 -29.16
N CYS A 134 13.46 54.36 -29.90
CA CYS A 134 13.65 53.34 -30.96
C CYS A 134 14.13 53.96 -32.30
N PRO A 135 14.76 53.16 -33.19
CA PRO A 135 14.12 52.76 -34.48
C PRO A 135 14.54 51.33 -34.93
N ALA A 136 14.11 50.70 -36.03
CA ALA A 136 12.91 50.77 -36.91
C ALA A 136 12.82 49.47 -37.76
N VAL A 137 11.71 49.25 -38.48
CA VAL A 137 11.47 48.11 -39.39
C VAL A 137 11.61 48.56 -40.85
N PRO A 138 12.17 47.73 -41.74
CA PRO A 138 11.42 47.28 -42.95
C PRO A 138 11.71 45.80 -43.31
N GLY A 139 10.87 45.06 -44.04
CA GLY A 139 9.56 45.34 -44.63
C GLY A 139 8.97 44.10 -45.34
N LEU A 140 7.65 44.09 -45.56
CA LEU A 140 6.89 43.09 -46.36
C LEU A 140 7.00 43.39 -47.88
N PRO A 141 6.79 42.41 -48.79
CA PRO A 141 5.44 42.02 -49.25
C PRO A 141 5.27 40.50 -49.53
N GLY A 142 4.08 39.92 -49.77
CA GLY A 142 2.71 40.47 -49.77
C GLY A 142 1.72 39.53 -50.50
N GLY A 143 0.41 39.69 -50.24
CA GLY A 143 -0.69 39.02 -50.97
C GLY A 143 -1.09 37.61 -50.45
N ALA A 144 -2.35 37.18 -50.51
CA ALA A 144 -3.60 37.89 -50.81
C ALA A 144 -4.80 37.17 -50.13
N GLY A 145 -5.88 37.89 -49.81
CA GLY A 145 -7.02 37.33 -49.09
C GLY A 145 -8.01 36.55 -49.97
N GLY A 146 -8.41 35.35 -49.53
CA GLY A 146 -9.50 34.56 -50.11
C GLY A 146 -10.78 34.60 -49.26
N ARG A 147 -11.92 34.99 -49.84
CA ARG A 147 -13.21 35.05 -49.14
C ARG A 147 -13.81 33.65 -48.93
N ARG A 148 -14.60 33.49 -47.86
CA ARG A 148 -15.39 32.28 -47.57
C ARG A 148 -16.53 32.13 -48.59
N SER A 149 -16.73 30.90 -49.10
CA SER A 149 -17.98 30.49 -49.78
C SER A 149 -18.66 29.35 -48.98
N PRO A 150 -20.00 29.36 -48.83
CA PRO A 150 -20.71 28.40 -47.99
C PRO A 150 -21.34 27.25 -48.79
N ASP A 151 -20.55 26.29 -49.27
CA ASP A 151 -21.10 25.03 -49.80
C ASP A 151 -20.25 23.79 -49.48
N GLY A 152 -20.53 23.19 -48.33
CA GLY A 152 -19.88 21.96 -47.85
C GLY A 152 -20.77 21.08 -46.97
N ARG A 153 -22.07 21.38 -46.89
CA ARG A 153 -23.07 20.65 -46.09
C ARG A 153 -24.34 20.34 -46.87
N ARG A 154 -24.22 19.97 -48.15
CA ARG A 154 -25.36 19.49 -48.96
C ARG A 154 -25.16 18.23 -49.79
N LYS A 155 -23.93 17.69 -49.90
CA LYS A 155 -23.62 16.47 -50.69
C LYS A 155 -23.42 15.19 -49.85
N GLY A 156 -24.29 15.00 -48.85
CA GLY A 156 -24.28 13.80 -47.98
C GLY A 156 -25.66 13.25 -47.63
N ARG A 157 -26.74 13.73 -48.27
CA ARG A 157 -28.13 13.33 -47.98
C ARG A 157 -28.96 12.88 -49.18
N GLU A 158 -28.39 12.90 -50.39
CA GLU A 158 -29.11 12.49 -51.61
C GLU A 158 -28.68 11.11 -52.15
N ALA A 159 -27.56 10.55 -51.66
CA ALA A 159 -27.11 9.19 -52.02
C ALA A 159 -27.95 8.06 -51.38
N ALA A 160 -28.78 8.35 -50.37
CA ALA A 160 -29.60 7.36 -49.66
C ALA A 160 -31.02 7.16 -50.25
N ALA A 161 -31.44 8.02 -51.18
CA ALA A 161 -32.81 8.01 -51.71
C ALA A 161 -33.00 7.17 -53.00
N ALA A 162 -31.91 6.66 -53.59
CA ALA A 162 -31.94 5.98 -54.88
C ALA A 162 -31.99 4.43 -54.82
N ILE A 163 -31.76 3.83 -53.64
CA ILE A 163 -31.67 2.36 -53.48
C ILE A 163 -33.01 1.74 -52.99
N MET A 164 -33.94 2.55 -52.49
CA MET A 164 -35.26 2.10 -51.98
C MET A 164 -36.38 2.24 -53.04
N ARG A 165 -36.15 1.74 -54.26
CA ARG A 165 -37.15 1.81 -55.35
C ARG A 165 -37.21 0.60 -56.30
N ALA A 166 -36.78 -0.57 -55.84
CA ALA A 166 -37.00 -1.85 -56.51
C ALA A 166 -37.61 -2.87 -55.54
N LEU A 167 -38.50 -3.73 -56.06
CA LEU A 167 -39.27 -4.78 -55.37
C LEU A 167 -40.48 -4.31 -54.52
N PRO A 168 -41.71 -4.36 -55.06
CA PRO A 168 -42.94 -4.24 -54.29
C PRO A 168 -43.33 -5.59 -53.66
N GLY A 169 -43.92 -5.57 -52.45
CA GLY A 169 -44.68 -6.72 -51.94
C GLY A 169 -44.18 -7.38 -50.65
N LEU A 170 -44.17 -6.66 -49.53
CA LEU A 170 -44.48 -7.28 -48.23
C LEU A 170 -45.21 -6.32 -47.27
N GLY A 171 -46.24 -5.64 -47.78
CA GLY A 171 -47.07 -4.75 -46.98
C GLY A 171 -48.13 -5.51 -46.16
N ARG A 172 -47.75 -6.10 -45.02
CA ARG A 172 -48.69 -6.45 -43.91
C ARG A 172 -48.02 -6.95 -42.62
N LEU A 173 -47.29 -6.07 -41.89
CA LEU A 173 -47.32 -6.07 -40.40
C LEU A 173 -46.80 -4.76 -39.79
N LEU A 174 -47.52 -3.66 -39.96
CA LEU A 174 -47.18 -2.37 -39.35
C LEU A 174 -48.41 -1.68 -38.76
N LEU A 175 -48.92 -2.24 -37.67
CA LEU A 175 -49.92 -1.59 -36.81
C LEU A 175 -49.70 -1.86 -35.31
N ALA A 176 -48.44 -1.85 -34.85
CA ALA A 176 -48.07 -1.99 -33.44
C ALA A 176 -46.72 -1.32 -33.10
N ALA A 177 -46.53 -0.04 -33.46
CA ALA A 177 -45.28 0.70 -33.17
C ALA A 177 -45.47 2.21 -33.03
N ARG A 178 -46.41 2.65 -32.18
CA ARG A 178 -46.48 4.04 -31.67
C ARG A 178 -46.61 3.99 -30.15
N GLY A 179 -45.51 4.18 -29.43
CA GLY A 179 -45.53 4.14 -27.97
C GLY A 179 -44.17 4.04 -27.26
N TRP A 180 -43.05 3.90 -27.98
CA TRP A 180 -41.72 3.90 -27.35
C TRP A 180 -41.10 5.28 -27.49
N GLY A 181 -41.16 6.07 -26.41
CA GLY A 181 -40.34 7.25 -26.25
C GLY A 181 -38.86 6.88 -26.32
N ARG A 182 -37.98 7.88 -26.55
CA ARG A 182 -36.53 7.68 -26.47
C ARG A 182 -36.21 6.97 -25.15
N PRO A 183 -35.46 5.85 -25.16
CA PRO A 183 -35.01 5.28 -23.89
C PRO A 183 -34.22 6.38 -23.16
N PRO A 184 -34.42 6.55 -21.83
CA PRO A 184 -33.50 7.37 -21.07
C PRO A 184 -32.10 6.83 -21.35
N ARG A 185 -31.11 7.73 -21.50
CA ARG A 185 -29.71 7.33 -21.67
C ARG A 185 -29.42 6.29 -20.59
N ARG A 186 -29.23 5.03 -20.99
CA ARG A 186 -28.80 3.99 -20.06
C ARG A 186 -27.56 4.55 -19.42
N CYS A 187 -27.62 4.79 -18.11
CA CYS A 187 -26.42 4.99 -17.33
C CYS A 187 -25.66 3.67 -17.43
N LEU A 188 -24.80 3.59 -18.44
CA LEU A 188 -23.56 2.86 -18.32
C LEU A 188 -22.97 3.39 -17.03
N SER A 189 -23.06 2.58 -15.97
CA SER A 189 -22.27 2.79 -14.78
C SER A 189 -20.84 2.72 -15.28
N ALA A 190 -20.26 3.89 -15.53
CA ALA A 190 -18.83 4.02 -15.65
C ALA A 190 -18.32 3.58 -14.28
N MET A 191 -17.92 2.31 -14.19
CA MET A 191 -17.04 1.88 -13.11
C MET A 191 -15.93 2.93 -13.08
N ALA A 192 -15.83 3.67 -11.99
CA ALA A 192 -14.85 4.74 -11.87
C ALA A 192 -13.47 4.10 -11.93
N ARG A 193 -12.92 4.05 -13.15
CA ARG A 193 -11.64 3.42 -13.44
C ARG A 193 -10.58 4.43 -13.08
N TYR A 194 -10.02 4.25 -11.89
CA TYR A 194 -8.74 4.83 -11.56
C TYR A 194 -7.71 4.37 -12.60
N GLY A 195 -6.96 5.33 -13.13
CA GLY A 195 -5.83 5.07 -14.01
C GLY A 195 -4.52 5.29 -13.26
N THR A 196 -3.43 4.79 -13.80
CA THR A 196 -2.09 5.08 -13.30
C THR A 196 -1.21 5.66 -14.40
N GLU A 197 -0.20 6.42 -14.01
CA GLU A 197 0.85 6.91 -14.90
C GLU A 197 2.21 6.63 -14.28
N GLN A 198 3.01 5.83 -14.99
CA GLN A 198 4.40 5.56 -14.62
C GLN A 198 5.28 6.76 -14.97
N ARG A 199 6.27 7.03 -14.13
CA ARG A 199 7.33 8.04 -14.28
C ARG A 199 8.65 7.46 -13.79
N GLY A 200 9.75 7.99 -14.31
CA GLY A 200 11.09 7.44 -14.10
C GLY A 200 11.27 6.04 -14.68
N ARG A 201 12.31 5.36 -14.18
CA ARG A 201 12.74 4.05 -14.66
C ARG A 201 12.24 2.93 -13.73
N PRO A 202 11.56 1.87 -14.21
CA PRO A 202 11.26 0.70 -13.39
C PRO A 202 12.53 0.05 -12.82
N ASN A 203 12.45 -0.47 -11.59
CA ASN A 203 13.59 -1.04 -10.85
C ASN A 203 14.74 -0.06 -10.60
N SER A 204 14.43 1.24 -10.40
CA SER A 204 15.38 2.27 -9.95
C SER A 204 14.77 3.13 -8.82
N PRO A 205 15.59 3.90 -8.06
CA PRO A 205 15.07 4.81 -7.02
C PRO A 205 14.21 5.96 -7.54
N ASP A 206 14.24 6.28 -8.84
CA ASP A 206 13.42 7.33 -9.47
C ASP A 206 12.06 6.84 -10.00
N TYR A 207 11.77 5.53 -9.94
CA TYR A 207 10.46 5.01 -10.33
C TYR A 207 9.32 5.60 -9.50
N ARG A 208 8.27 6.09 -10.16
CA ARG A 208 7.03 6.55 -9.51
C ARG A 208 5.81 6.11 -10.30
N LEU A 209 4.77 5.66 -9.59
CA LEU A 209 3.46 5.32 -10.15
C LEU A 209 2.42 6.28 -9.57
N TYR A 210 2.05 7.29 -10.36
CA TYR A 210 1.04 8.29 -10.00
C TYR A 210 -0.36 7.80 -10.35
N PHE A 211 -1.37 8.35 -9.67
CA PHE A 211 -2.78 7.95 -9.83
C PHE A 211 -3.60 9.02 -10.53
N LYS A 212 -4.61 8.58 -11.27
CA LYS A 212 -5.63 9.41 -11.92
C LYS A 212 -7.02 8.94 -11.57
N ASN A 213 -7.95 9.87 -11.38
CA ASN A 213 -9.37 9.56 -11.27
C ASN A 213 -9.98 9.19 -12.65
N ALA A 214 -11.27 8.86 -12.67
CA ALA A 214 -11.98 8.49 -13.90
C ALA A 214 -12.07 9.62 -14.96
N ASP A 215 -11.87 10.88 -14.56
CA ASP A 215 -11.82 12.05 -15.47
C ASP A 215 -10.39 12.31 -16.00
N GLY A 216 -9.40 11.50 -15.59
CA GLY A 216 -7.99 11.65 -15.96
C GLY A 216 -7.21 12.67 -15.12
N LYS A 217 -7.81 13.22 -14.06
CA LYS A 217 -7.16 14.18 -13.14
C LYS A 217 -6.24 13.46 -12.18
N TYR A 218 -5.06 14.00 -11.91
CA TYR A 218 -4.14 13.45 -10.92
C TYR A 218 -4.74 13.56 -9.51
N ILE A 219 -4.47 12.54 -8.70
CA ILE A 219 -4.97 12.40 -7.33
C ILE A 219 -3.91 11.73 -6.44
N SER A 220 -3.98 11.98 -5.13
CA SER A 220 -3.26 11.19 -4.13
C SER A 220 -3.97 9.85 -3.91
N PRO A 221 -3.29 8.68 -4.01
CA PRO A 221 -3.91 7.42 -3.63
C PRO A 221 -4.23 7.41 -2.13
N PHE A 222 -3.32 7.93 -1.29
CA PHE A 222 -3.49 8.00 0.16
C PHE A 222 -4.73 8.82 0.56
N HIS A 223 -4.99 9.97 -0.08
CA HIS A 223 -5.95 10.95 0.44
C HIS A 223 -7.23 11.11 -0.40
N ASP A 224 -7.16 11.00 -1.72
CA ASP A 224 -8.28 11.33 -2.62
C ASP A 224 -9.14 10.12 -3.01
N ILE A 225 -8.64 8.89 -2.83
CA ILE A 225 -9.42 7.67 -3.06
C ILE A 225 -10.29 7.44 -1.80
N PRO A 226 -11.62 7.35 -1.89
CA PRO A 226 -12.46 7.13 -0.71
C PRO A 226 -12.16 5.79 -0.05
N LEU A 227 -12.11 5.73 1.29
CA LEU A 227 -12.00 4.47 2.03
C LEU A 227 -13.10 3.47 1.63
N PHE A 228 -14.34 3.93 1.56
CA PHE A 228 -15.51 3.10 1.25
C PHE A 228 -15.78 3.04 -0.25
N ALA A 229 -15.84 1.82 -0.80
CA ALA A 229 -16.05 1.57 -2.23
C ALA A 229 -17.51 1.72 -2.71
N GLY A 230 -18.43 2.08 -1.81
CA GLY A 230 -19.87 2.02 -2.05
C GLY A 230 -20.69 2.90 -1.11
N ALA A 231 -20.51 4.22 -1.18
CA ALA A 231 -21.50 5.17 -0.69
C ALA A 231 -21.53 6.42 -1.59
N LYS A 232 -22.65 6.62 -2.30
CA LYS A 232 -23.16 7.98 -2.48
C LYS A 232 -24.22 8.18 -1.42
N GLU A 233 -24.17 9.35 -0.79
CA GLU A 233 -25.16 9.91 0.14
C GLU A 233 -25.12 9.38 1.57
N ASP A 234 -24.46 10.17 2.43
CA ASP A 234 -24.95 10.48 3.77
C ASP A 234 -26.39 11.04 3.72
N LYS A 235 -27.40 10.20 3.47
CA LYS A 235 -28.81 10.49 3.75
C LYS A 235 -29.58 9.24 4.16
N GLU A 236 -30.08 9.29 5.40
CA GLU A 236 -31.25 8.59 5.95
C GLU A 236 -31.36 7.06 5.78
N ILE A 237 -31.42 6.39 6.94
CA ILE A 237 -31.65 4.94 7.09
C ILE A 237 -32.94 4.49 6.35
N PRO A 238 -32.86 3.62 5.34
CA PRO A 238 -34.06 3.10 4.68
C PRO A 238 -34.72 1.99 5.51
N ALA A 239 -35.89 2.27 6.06
CA ALA A 239 -36.69 1.30 6.80
C ALA A 239 -37.43 0.31 5.88
N LYS A 240 -36.74 -0.73 5.37
CA LYS A 240 -37.32 -2.05 5.06
C LYS A 240 -36.24 -3.09 4.70
N ARG A 241 -36.16 -4.16 5.50
CA ARG A 241 -35.16 -5.24 5.33
C ARG A 241 -35.60 -6.23 4.25
N SER A 242 -34.86 -6.30 3.13
CA SER A 242 -34.85 -7.49 2.28
C SER A 242 -34.05 -8.59 2.97
N LYS A 243 -34.53 -9.85 2.92
CA LYS A 243 -33.96 -10.98 3.69
C LYS A 243 -32.98 -11.83 2.86
N THR A 244 -32.09 -11.16 2.13
CA THR A 244 -30.90 -11.72 1.46
C THR A 244 -29.96 -10.56 1.11
N THR A 245 -28.65 -10.71 1.34
CA THR A 245 -27.59 -9.67 1.17
C THR A 245 -27.90 -8.32 1.85
N ALA A 246 -27.66 -8.24 3.16
CA ALA A 246 -27.78 -6.99 3.94
C ALA A 246 -26.38 -6.40 4.25
N ASN A 247 -26.10 -5.20 3.75
CA ASN A 247 -24.97 -4.31 4.10
C ASN A 247 -23.61 -4.98 4.37
N GLU A 248 -23.05 -5.64 3.36
CA GLU A 248 -21.61 -5.96 3.35
C GLU A 248 -20.82 -4.68 3.04
N VAL A 249 -20.09 -4.13 4.02
CA VAL A 249 -19.32 -2.88 3.86
C VAL A 249 -18.11 -3.15 2.98
N LEU A 250 -18.04 -2.45 1.85
CA LEU A 250 -16.97 -2.60 0.87
C LEU A 250 -15.96 -1.46 0.99
N PHE A 251 -14.68 -1.81 0.95
CA PHE A 251 -13.55 -0.89 1.02
C PHE A 251 -12.85 -0.83 -0.34
N ASN A 252 -12.24 0.32 -0.66
CA ASN A 252 -11.26 0.37 -1.74
C ASN A 252 -9.90 -0.03 -1.14
N MET A 253 -9.20 -0.95 -1.78
CA MET A 253 -7.79 -1.28 -1.50
C MET A 253 -6.94 -0.73 -2.63
N ILE A 254 -5.80 -0.14 -2.31
CA ILE A 254 -4.73 0.16 -3.25
C ILE A 254 -3.79 -1.03 -3.25
N VAL A 255 -3.65 -1.72 -4.38
CA VAL A 255 -2.63 -2.77 -4.52
C VAL A 255 -1.28 -2.12 -4.76
N GLU A 256 -0.31 -2.44 -3.92
CA GLU A 256 1.08 -1.96 -4.04
C GLU A 256 1.97 -3.06 -4.64
N VAL A 257 1.91 -4.26 -4.06
CA VAL A 257 2.76 -5.39 -4.43
C VAL A 257 1.91 -6.56 -4.93
N PRO A 258 2.03 -6.94 -6.22
CA PRO A 258 1.40 -8.15 -6.77
C PRO A 258 1.87 -9.42 -6.07
N ARG A 259 0.97 -10.39 -5.91
CA ARG A 259 1.31 -11.71 -5.36
C ARG A 259 2.46 -12.38 -6.13
N TRP A 260 3.35 -13.03 -5.38
CA TRP A 260 4.56 -13.73 -5.83
C TRP A 260 5.66 -12.82 -6.40
N THR A 261 5.55 -11.50 -6.22
CA THR A 261 6.65 -10.56 -6.49
C THR A 261 7.41 -10.20 -5.22
N ASN A 262 8.62 -9.64 -5.38
CA ASN A 262 9.56 -9.39 -4.28
C ASN A 262 9.80 -7.91 -3.99
N ALA A 263 9.63 -7.01 -4.97
CA ALA A 263 9.90 -5.58 -4.78
C ALA A 263 8.97 -5.03 -3.68
N LYS A 264 9.52 -4.43 -2.62
CA LYS A 264 8.70 -3.71 -1.64
C LYS A 264 8.30 -2.37 -2.25
N MET A 265 7.12 -2.36 -2.86
CA MET A 265 6.46 -1.16 -3.35
C MET A 265 5.56 -0.60 -2.24
N GLU A 266 5.48 0.71 -2.12
CA GLU A 266 4.73 1.42 -1.08
C GLU A 266 4.24 2.79 -1.58
N ILE A 267 3.12 3.27 -1.07
CA ILE A 267 2.65 4.65 -1.19
C ILE A 267 3.70 5.57 -0.52
N ALA A 268 4.25 6.51 -1.29
CA ALA A 268 5.21 7.47 -0.77
C ALA A 268 4.53 8.53 0.12
N THR A 269 4.28 8.20 1.39
CA THR A 269 3.65 9.08 2.39
C THR A 269 4.36 10.45 2.51
N GLU A 270 5.68 10.48 2.36
CA GLU A 270 6.51 11.69 2.39
C GLU A 270 6.64 12.47 1.06
N GLU A 271 5.97 12.05 -0.03
CA GLU A 271 6.08 12.71 -1.35
C GLU A 271 4.75 13.32 -1.82
N PRO A 272 4.75 14.49 -2.50
CA PRO A 272 3.53 15.10 -3.03
C PRO A 272 2.76 14.18 -3.98
N LEU A 273 1.43 14.13 -3.84
CA LEU A 273 0.53 13.18 -4.51
C LEU A 273 0.77 11.70 -4.19
N ASN A 274 1.62 11.40 -3.21
CA ASN A 274 1.88 10.06 -2.66
C ASN A 274 1.96 8.92 -3.71
N PRO A 275 2.75 9.06 -4.79
CA PRO A 275 2.91 8.00 -5.79
C PRO A 275 3.41 6.71 -5.15
N ILE A 276 3.09 5.56 -5.74
CA ILE A 276 3.77 4.31 -5.35
C ILE A 276 5.23 4.37 -5.83
N LYS A 277 6.17 4.03 -4.95
CA LYS A 277 7.61 3.88 -5.22
C LYS A 277 8.13 2.56 -4.64
N GLN A 278 9.38 2.23 -4.91
CA GLN A 278 10.06 1.12 -4.24
C GLN A 278 10.83 1.62 -3.01
N ASP A 279 10.69 0.92 -1.87
CA ASP A 279 11.46 1.15 -0.64
C ASP A 279 12.96 1.04 -0.92
N THR A 280 13.77 1.88 -0.24
CA THR A 280 15.23 1.85 -0.33
C THR A 280 15.88 1.68 1.03
N LYS A 281 16.68 0.62 1.19
CA LYS A 281 17.41 0.30 2.42
C LYS A 281 18.91 0.42 2.16
N LYS A 282 19.59 1.29 2.92
CA LYS A 282 21.03 1.59 2.77
C LYS A 282 21.44 1.98 1.32
N GLY A 283 20.59 2.76 0.64
CA GLY A 283 20.82 3.24 -0.73
C GLY A 283 20.62 2.18 -1.83
N LYS A 284 20.10 0.98 -1.49
CA LYS A 284 19.71 -0.05 -2.46
C LYS A 284 18.20 -0.25 -2.43
N LEU A 285 17.62 -0.60 -3.58
CA LEU A 285 16.22 -1.00 -3.69
C LEU A 285 15.95 -2.25 -2.84
N ARG A 286 14.84 -2.25 -2.10
CA ARG A 286 14.47 -3.34 -1.22
C ARG A 286 13.63 -4.38 -1.95
N TYR A 287 14.04 -5.63 -1.82
CA TYR A 287 13.31 -6.81 -2.24
C TYR A 287 13.14 -7.73 -1.03
N VAL A 288 11.92 -8.19 -0.76
CA VAL A 288 11.65 -9.17 0.29
C VAL A 288 12.15 -10.54 -0.16
N ALA A 289 12.78 -11.28 0.74
CA ALA A 289 13.33 -12.61 0.49
C ALA A 289 12.27 -13.66 0.15
N ASN A 290 12.67 -14.72 -0.56
CA ASN A 290 11.85 -15.94 -0.67
C ASN A 290 12.20 -16.84 0.52
N ILE A 291 11.27 -17.00 1.46
CA ILE A 291 11.46 -17.85 2.64
C ILE A 291 10.71 -19.15 2.40
N PHE A 292 11.44 -20.26 2.25
CA PHE A 292 10.86 -21.54 1.84
C PHE A 292 9.72 -21.97 2.77
N PRO A 293 8.49 -22.22 2.24
CA PRO A 293 8.12 -22.47 0.84
C PRO A 293 7.56 -21.26 0.06
N HIS A 294 7.59 -20.05 0.60
CA HIS A 294 6.96 -18.83 0.08
C HIS A 294 7.83 -18.06 -0.94
N LYS A 295 7.33 -17.89 -2.18
CA LYS A 295 7.89 -16.98 -3.19
C LYS A 295 7.33 -15.57 -2.97
N GLY A 296 8.19 -14.61 -2.62
CA GLY A 296 7.81 -13.21 -2.42
C GLY A 296 6.64 -13.01 -1.45
N TYR A 297 5.80 -12.00 -1.71
CA TYR A 297 4.53 -11.81 -0.99
C TYR A 297 3.51 -12.89 -1.40
N ILE A 298 2.84 -13.52 -0.43
CA ILE A 298 1.88 -14.62 -0.69
C ILE A 298 0.42 -14.19 -0.84
N TRP A 299 0.17 -12.87 -0.84
CA TRP A 299 -1.09 -12.17 -1.15
C TRP A 299 -0.85 -11.12 -2.23
N ASN A 300 -1.91 -10.55 -2.78
CA ASN A 300 -1.77 -9.19 -3.30
C ASN A 300 -1.74 -8.26 -2.08
N TYR A 301 -0.73 -7.41 -1.98
CA TYR A 301 -0.46 -6.59 -0.80
C TYR A 301 -0.60 -5.11 -1.13
N GLY A 302 -0.97 -4.31 -0.13
CA GLY A 302 -1.06 -2.86 -0.19
C GLY A 302 -1.96 -2.35 0.92
N ALA A 303 -2.48 -1.12 0.81
CA ALA A 303 -3.14 -0.46 1.94
C ALA A 303 -4.58 0.00 1.66
N LEU A 304 -5.32 0.38 2.71
CA LEU A 304 -6.58 1.12 2.58
C LEU A 304 -6.31 2.64 2.54
N PRO A 305 -6.86 3.38 1.56
CA PRO A 305 -6.73 4.83 1.51
C PRO A 305 -7.48 5.47 2.67
N GLN A 306 -7.09 6.71 3.00
CA GLN A 306 -7.72 7.49 4.06
C GLN A 306 -7.68 6.83 5.43
N THR A 307 -6.66 6.02 5.71
CA THR A 307 -6.36 5.45 7.03
C THR A 307 -4.93 5.79 7.42
N TRP A 308 -4.63 5.89 8.71
CA TRP A 308 -3.29 6.19 9.20
C TRP A 308 -3.09 5.59 10.58
N GLU A 309 -1.97 4.91 10.80
CA GLU A 309 -1.53 4.43 12.11
C GLU A 309 -0.71 5.51 12.81
N ASP A 310 -1.38 6.38 13.57
CA ASP A 310 -0.76 7.56 14.20
C ASP A 310 0.39 7.17 15.16
N PRO A 311 1.65 7.58 14.91
CA PRO A 311 2.80 7.24 15.75
C PRO A 311 2.79 7.97 17.11
N ASN A 312 1.88 8.92 17.30
CA ASN A 312 1.63 9.57 18.59
C ASN A 312 0.54 8.83 19.39
N HIS A 313 -0.24 7.94 18.76
CA HIS A 313 -1.22 7.11 19.43
C HIS A 313 -0.61 5.77 19.83
N LYS A 314 -0.61 5.50 21.14
CA LYS A 314 -0.26 4.18 21.67
C LYS A 314 -1.51 3.30 21.71
N ASP A 315 -1.47 2.20 20.96
CA ASP A 315 -2.53 1.20 20.93
C ASP A 315 -2.54 0.36 22.22
N ASP A 316 -3.74 0.14 22.78
CA ASP A 316 -3.94 -0.56 24.06
C ASP A 316 -3.77 -2.09 23.96
N ILE A 317 -3.79 -2.66 22.75
CA ILE A 317 -3.74 -4.10 22.49
C ILE A 317 -2.30 -4.58 22.28
N THR A 318 -1.53 -3.86 21.47
CA THR A 318 -0.10 -4.13 21.24
C THR A 318 0.78 -3.54 22.34
N GLY A 319 0.36 -2.40 22.92
CA GLY A 319 1.19 -1.58 23.78
C GLY A 319 2.25 -0.76 23.02
N CYS A 320 2.10 -0.58 21.70
CA CYS A 320 3.03 0.09 20.79
C CYS A 320 2.37 1.31 20.12
N CYS A 321 3.17 2.25 19.60
CA CYS A 321 2.67 3.33 18.74
C CYS A 321 2.48 2.84 17.30
N GLY A 322 1.61 3.49 16.51
CA GLY A 322 1.47 3.20 15.09
C GLY A 322 2.76 3.39 14.27
N ASP A 323 2.87 2.68 13.15
CA ASP A 323 4.03 2.70 12.24
C ASP A 323 4.12 3.94 11.31
N ASN A 324 3.16 4.87 11.43
CA ASN A 324 3.03 6.10 10.64
C ASN A 324 2.56 5.92 9.18
N ASP A 325 2.20 4.71 8.75
CA ASP A 325 1.72 4.43 7.39
C ASP A 325 0.18 4.19 7.33
N PRO A 326 -0.42 4.01 6.14
CA PRO A 326 -1.83 3.63 6.00
C PRO A 326 -2.03 2.14 6.29
N ILE A 327 -3.20 1.75 6.83
CA ILE A 327 -3.42 0.38 7.32
C ILE A 327 -3.30 -0.67 6.21
N ASP A 328 -2.52 -1.71 6.51
CA ASP A 328 -2.10 -2.73 5.55
C ASP A 328 -3.15 -3.80 5.27
N VAL A 329 -3.12 -4.36 4.06
CA VAL A 329 -4.11 -5.30 3.52
C VAL A 329 -3.45 -6.46 2.77
N CYS A 330 -3.80 -7.67 3.18
CA CYS A 330 -3.51 -8.92 2.49
C CYS A 330 -4.77 -9.40 1.75
N GLU A 331 -4.79 -9.23 0.42
CA GLU A 331 -5.91 -9.66 -0.44
C GLU A 331 -5.69 -11.10 -0.96
N ILE A 332 -6.61 -11.98 -0.55
CA ILE A 332 -6.44 -13.45 -0.62
C ILE A 332 -7.07 -14.10 -1.86
N GLY A 333 -7.62 -13.30 -2.78
CA GLY A 333 -8.29 -13.78 -3.98
C GLY A 333 -7.38 -14.49 -4.97
N SER A 334 -7.98 -15.31 -5.82
CA SER A 334 -7.30 -16.13 -6.83
C SER A 334 -6.54 -15.32 -7.89
N LYS A 335 -7.03 -14.13 -8.25
CA LYS A 335 -6.40 -13.24 -9.25
C LYS A 335 -5.10 -12.62 -8.71
N VAL A 336 -4.02 -12.65 -9.49
CA VAL A 336 -2.85 -11.78 -9.25
C VAL A 336 -3.17 -10.38 -9.78
N ARG A 337 -3.06 -9.37 -8.91
CA ARG A 337 -3.40 -7.97 -9.19
C ARG A 337 -2.19 -7.21 -9.74
N SER A 338 -2.43 -6.05 -10.35
CA SER A 338 -1.34 -5.13 -10.76
C SER A 338 -1.04 -4.09 -9.67
N SER A 339 0.22 -3.64 -9.59
CA SER A 339 0.57 -2.48 -8.75
C SER A 339 -0.20 -1.25 -9.24
N GLY A 340 -0.79 -0.51 -8.30
CA GLY A 340 -1.73 0.58 -8.53
C GLY A 340 -3.14 0.16 -8.98
N GLU A 341 -3.50 -1.13 -8.97
CA GLU A 341 -4.90 -1.55 -9.15
C GLU A 341 -5.72 -1.15 -7.93
N ILE A 342 -6.83 -0.43 -8.14
CA ILE A 342 -7.79 -0.12 -7.07
C ILE A 342 -8.86 -1.22 -7.06
N VAL A 343 -8.86 -2.03 -6.01
CA VAL A 343 -9.72 -3.22 -5.88
C VAL A 343 -10.81 -2.94 -4.85
N LYS A 344 -12.04 -3.36 -5.15
CA LYS A 344 -13.11 -3.37 -4.15
C LYS A 344 -13.00 -4.64 -3.33
N VAL A 345 -12.75 -4.51 -2.04
CA VAL A 345 -12.52 -5.64 -1.14
C VAL A 345 -13.57 -5.71 -0.03
N LYS A 346 -13.83 -6.94 0.40
CA LYS A 346 -14.48 -7.26 1.67
C LYS A 346 -13.40 -7.55 2.71
N VAL A 347 -13.54 -6.96 3.89
CA VAL A 347 -12.75 -7.29 5.08
C VAL A 347 -13.29 -8.58 5.71
N LEU A 348 -12.37 -9.46 6.12
CA LEU A 348 -12.66 -10.77 6.70
C LEU A 348 -12.13 -10.90 8.13
N GLY A 349 -11.04 -10.19 8.46
CA GLY A 349 -10.43 -10.20 9.78
C GLY A 349 -9.15 -9.36 9.80
N VAL A 350 -8.39 -9.45 10.89
CA VAL A 350 -7.14 -8.70 11.09
C VAL A 350 -6.15 -9.49 11.94
N LEU A 351 -4.85 -9.31 11.68
CA LEU A 351 -3.73 -9.77 12.50
C LEU A 351 -3.01 -8.57 13.11
N ALA A 352 -2.70 -8.65 14.40
CA ALA A 352 -1.96 -7.63 15.14
C ALA A 352 -0.45 -7.92 15.08
N LEU A 353 0.27 -7.39 14.10
CA LEU A 353 1.73 -7.47 14.07
C LEU A 353 2.31 -6.42 15.02
N VAL A 354 3.43 -6.78 15.66
CA VAL A 354 4.33 -5.82 16.32
C VAL A 354 5.63 -5.86 15.54
N ASP A 355 5.81 -4.89 14.64
CA ASP A 355 6.94 -4.82 13.72
C ASP A 355 8.01 -3.89 14.29
N GLU A 356 9.19 -4.43 14.63
CA GLU A 356 10.33 -3.72 15.23
C GLU A 356 10.06 -2.84 16.49
N GLY A 357 8.84 -2.86 17.05
CA GLY A 357 8.41 -2.06 18.21
C GLY A 357 7.19 -1.18 17.94
N GLU A 358 6.71 -1.16 16.70
CA GLU A 358 5.55 -0.40 16.22
C GLU A 358 4.33 -1.33 16.08
N THR A 359 3.13 -0.75 16.22
CA THR A 359 1.84 -1.37 15.89
C THR A 359 1.70 -1.37 14.38
N ASP A 360 1.34 -2.53 13.84
CA ASP A 360 1.21 -2.74 12.41
C ASP A 360 0.02 -3.70 12.16
N TRP A 361 -1.13 -3.17 11.76
CA TRP A 361 -2.34 -3.98 11.60
C TRP A 361 -2.49 -4.54 10.18
N LYS A 362 -2.38 -5.87 10.05
CA LYS A 362 -2.57 -6.56 8.76
C LYS A 362 -4.01 -7.01 8.56
N ILE A 363 -4.79 -6.25 7.81
CA ILE A 363 -6.17 -6.60 7.41
C ILE A 363 -6.17 -7.78 6.44
N ILE A 364 -7.02 -8.78 6.69
CA ILE A 364 -7.27 -9.89 5.77
C ILE A 364 -8.53 -9.59 4.97
N ALA A 365 -8.42 -9.58 3.65
CA ALA A 365 -9.50 -9.19 2.76
C ALA A 365 -9.59 -10.05 1.49
N ILE A 366 -10.71 -9.98 0.78
CA ILE A 366 -10.90 -10.63 -0.53
C ILE A 366 -11.58 -9.69 -1.52
N GLY A 367 -11.11 -9.66 -2.76
CA GLY A 367 -11.75 -8.90 -3.85
C GLY A 367 -13.17 -9.39 -4.13
N VAL A 368 -14.13 -8.47 -4.26
CA VAL A 368 -15.55 -8.82 -4.52
C VAL A 368 -15.82 -9.40 -5.91
N ASP A 369 -14.84 -9.28 -6.81
CA ASP A 369 -14.80 -9.91 -8.13
C ASP A 369 -14.20 -11.33 -8.12
N ASP A 370 -13.75 -11.83 -6.97
CA ASP A 370 -13.27 -13.20 -6.83
C ASP A 370 -14.42 -14.22 -6.71
N PRO A 371 -14.38 -15.37 -7.41
CA PRO A 371 -15.43 -16.40 -7.33
C PRO A 371 -15.68 -16.96 -5.91
N GLU A 372 -14.66 -17.00 -5.05
CA GLU A 372 -14.78 -17.51 -3.68
C GLU A 372 -15.37 -16.48 -2.71
N ALA A 373 -15.43 -15.19 -3.07
CA ALA A 373 -15.91 -14.11 -2.20
C ALA A 373 -17.40 -14.26 -1.79
N GLN A 374 -18.18 -15.08 -2.50
CA GLN A 374 -19.56 -15.45 -2.14
C GLN A 374 -19.67 -16.53 -1.05
N ASN A 375 -18.55 -17.16 -0.67
CA ASN A 375 -18.50 -18.23 0.33
C ASN A 375 -17.66 -17.86 1.56
N ILE A 376 -16.96 -16.73 1.52
CA ILE A 376 -16.01 -16.29 2.55
C ILE A 376 -16.48 -14.92 3.08
N HIS A 377 -17.02 -14.87 4.30
CA HIS A 377 -17.61 -13.68 4.91
C HIS A 377 -16.99 -13.28 6.25
N ASP A 378 -16.22 -14.18 6.88
CA ASP A 378 -15.43 -13.90 8.08
C ASP A 378 -14.12 -14.72 8.08
N ILE A 379 -13.29 -14.52 9.10
CA ILE A 379 -11.96 -15.14 9.20
C ILE A 379 -12.02 -16.68 9.33
N ASP A 380 -13.09 -17.22 9.92
CA ASP A 380 -13.31 -18.67 10.03
C ASP A 380 -13.63 -19.32 8.69
N ASP A 381 -14.26 -18.60 7.77
CA ASP A 381 -14.45 -19.10 6.40
C ASP A 381 -13.09 -19.20 5.68
N VAL A 382 -12.14 -18.32 5.97
CA VAL A 382 -10.77 -18.43 5.43
C VAL A 382 -10.10 -19.71 5.93
N ARG A 383 -10.19 -20.03 7.23
CA ARG A 383 -9.67 -21.29 7.80
C ARG A 383 -10.27 -22.52 7.12
N LYS A 384 -11.59 -22.49 6.87
CA LYS A 384 -12.37 -23.57 6.27
C LYS A 384 -12.10 -23.76 4.78
N HIS A 385 -12.03 -22.67 4.01
CA HIS A 385 -11.90 -22.71 2.55
C HIS A 385 -10.44 -22.65 2.06
N LYS A 386 -9.51 -22.14 2.88
CA LYS A 386 -8.07 -22.04 2.60
C LYS A 386 -7.24 -22.58 3.79
N PRO A 387 -7.31 -23.89 4.09
CA PRO A 387 -6.62 -24.49 5.24
C PRO A 387 -5.10 -24.31 5.14
N GLY A 388 -4.46 -23.92 6.25
CA GLY A 388 -3.02 -23.63 6.32
C GLY A 388 -2.63 -22.22 5.84
N TYR A 389 -3.55 -21.45 5.27
CA TYR A 389 -3.24 -20.14 4.68
C TYR A 389 -3.01 -19.06 5.73
N LEU A 390 -3.77 -19.06 6.82
CA LEU A 390 -3.58 -18.11 7.94
C LEU A 390 -2.32 -18.43 8.74
N GLU A 391 -1.99 -19.72 8.87
CA GLU A 391 -0.77 -20.19 9.51
C GLU A 391 0.47 -19.76 8.70
N ALA A 392 0.42 -19.89 7.36
CA ALA A 392 1.43 -19.37 6.45
C ALA A 392 1.57 -17.84 6.54
N THR A 393 0.48 -17.09 6.76
CA THR A 393 0.53 -15.65 7.01
C THR A 393 1.30 -15.29 8.27
N ILE A 394 1.09 -16.02 9.37
CA ILE A 394 1.85 -15.81 10.61
C ILE A 394 3.33 -16.18 10.39
N GLU A 395 3.63 -17.31 9.73
CA GLU A 395 5.00 -17.74 9.42
C GLU A 395 5.74 -16.69 8.57
N TRP A 396 5.08 -16.13 7.54
CA TRP A 396 5.65 -15.10 6.67
C TRP A 396 5.96 -13.81 7.43
N PHE A 397 5.00 -13.22 8.14
CA PHE A 397 5.22 -11.96 8.87
C PHE A 397 6.17 -12.11 10.07
N ARG A 398 6.27 -13.30 10.67
CA ARG A 398 7.28 -13.59 11.70
C ARG A 398 8.70 -13.54 11.13
N LEU A 399 8.90 -14.09 9.93
CA LEU A 399 10.22 -14.40 9.39
C LEU A 399 10.74 -13.44 8.31
N TYR A 400 9.91 -12.62 7.63
CA TYR A 400 10.31 -11.88 6.42
C TYR A 400 11.51 -10.93 6.59
N LYS A 401 11.76 -10.42 7.81
CA LYS A 401 12.94 -9.59 8.12
C LYS A 401 14.15 -10.36 8.65
N VAL A 402 14.03 -11.64 8.98
CA VAL A 402 15.16 -12.45 9.50
C VAL A 402 16.31 -12.57 8.47
N PRO A 403 16.06 -12.73 7.15
CA PRO A 403 17.08 -12.62 6.11
C PRO A 403 17.85 -11.29 6.09
N ASP A 404 17.24 -10.19 6.56
CA ASP A 404 17.86 -8.86 6.70
C ASP A 404 18.71 -8.72 7.98
N GLY A 405 18.83 -9.79 8.79
CA GLY A 405 19.51 -9.78 10.09
C GLY A 405 18.71 -9.12 11.22
N LYS A 406 17.38 -9.02 11.08
CA LYS A 406 16.47 -8.59 12.15
C LYS A 406 15.98 -9.79 12.98
N PRO A 407 15.52 -9.59 14.23
CA PRO A 407 14.84 -10.64 14.98
C PRO A 407 13.50 -11.03 14.31
N GLU A 408 12.93 -12.14 14.77
CA GLU A 408 11.55 -12.50 14.45
C GLU A 408 10.57 -11.46 15.01
N ASN A 409 9.55 -11.12 14.21
CA ASN A 409 8.48 -10.24 14.66
C ASN A 409 7.51 -10.95 15.62
N ARG A 410 6.81 -10.14 16.41
CA ARG A 410 5.86 -10.61 17.43
C ARG A 410 4.45 -10.23 17.04
N PHE A 411 3.48 -10.80 17.74
CA PHE A 411 2.06 -10.53 17.50
C PHE A 411 1.35 -10.33 18.83
N ALA A 412 0.41 -9.38 18.88
CA ALA A 412 -0.56 -9.35 19.97
C ALA A 412 -1.52 -10.53 19.85
N PHE A 413 -2.32 -10.78 20.89
CA PHE A 413 -3.23 -11.94 20.98
C PHE A 413 -2.56 -13.31 20.69
N ASN A 414 -1.25 -13.43 20.92
CA ASN A 414 -0.48 -14.64 20.59
C ASN A 414 -0.58 -15.07 19.10
N GLY A 415 -0.78 -14.11 18.18
CA GLY A 415 -0.94 -14.37 16.75
C GLY A 415 -2.35 -14.80 16.32
N GLU A 416 -3.35 -14.71 17.20
CA GLU A 416 -4.74 -14.98 16.85
C GLU A 416 -5.32 -13.89 15.94
N PHE A 417 -5.76 -14.27 14.74
CA PHE A 417 -6.56 -13.39 13.88
C PHE A 417 -7.92 -13.10 14.52
N LYS A 418 -8.29 -11.80 14.57
CA LYS A 418 -9.63 -11.36 14.97
C LYS A 418 -10.56 -11.29 13.75
N GLY A 419 -11.84 -11.54 13.99
CA GLY A 419 -12.87 -11.55 12.94
C GLY A 419 -13.19 -10.18 12.35
N LYS A 420 -14.03 -10.18 11.31
CA LYS A 420 -14.38 -9.00 10.50
C LYS A 420 -14.79 -7.78 11.32
N ASP A 421 -15.68 -7.95 12.29
CA ASP A 421 -16.26 -6.81 13.02
C ASP A 421 -15.18 -6.06 13.81
N PHE A 422 -14.22 -6.77 14.40
CA PHE A 422 -13.07 -6.17 15.08
C PHE A 422 -12.16 -5.42 14.09
N ALA A 423 -11.85 -6.05 12.95
CA ALA A 423 -11.06 -5.42 11.89
C ALA A 423 -11.70 -4.13 11.36
N VAL A 424 -13.03 -4.09 11.23
CA VAL A 424 -13.78 -2.91 10.82
C VAL A 424 -13.73 -1.79 11.87
N GLU A 425 -13.67 -2.09 13.16
CA GLU A 425 -13.45 -1.05 14.18
C GLU A 425 -12.02 -0.49 14.13
N ILE A 426 -10.99 -1.33 13.97
CA ILE A 426 -9.60 -0.86 13.78
C ILE A 426 -9.49 0.07 12.56
N ILE A 427 -10.08 -0.31 11.42
CA ILE A 427 -10.11 0.53 10.20
C ILE A 427 -10.82 1.87 10.45
N LYS A 428 -11.86 1.91 11.30
CA LYS A 428 -12.51 3.18 11.67
C LYS A 428 -11.60 4.06 12.53
N CYS A 429 -10.89 3.48 13.50
CA CYS A 429 -9.94 4.23 14.33
C CYS A 429 -8.84 4.86 13.46
N THR A 430 -8.20 4.09 12.58
CA THR A 430 -7.16 4.61 11.66
C THR A 430 -7.71 5.62 10.65
N HIS A 431 -8.99 5.50 10.26
CA HIS A 431 -9.68 6.53 9.46
C HIS A 431 -9.93 7.83 10.23
N GLU A 432 -10.27 7.78 11.52
CA GLU A 432 -10.40 8.98 12.35
C GLU A 432 -9.04 9.66 12.61
N TYR A 433 -7.96 8.89 12.78
CA TYR A 433 -6.60 9.45 12.84
C TYR A 433 -6.22 10.17 11.53
N TRP A 434 -6.48 9.54 10.38
CA TRP A 434 -6.29 10.20 9.08
C TRP A 434 -7.13 11.49 8.93
N LYS A 435 -8.38 11.51 9.43
CA LYS A 435 -9.18 12.75 9.45
C LYS A 435 -8.54 13.82 10.32
N ALA A 436 -7.96 13.46 11.46
CA ALA A 436 -7.29 14.40 12.36
C ALA A 436 -6.03 14.98 11.70
N LEU A 437 -5.18 14.13 11.12
CA LEU A 437 -4.04 14.47 10.28
C LEU A 437 -4.43 15.48 9.18
N LEU A 438 -5.39 15.11 8.34
CA LEU A 438 -5.74 15.90 7.16
C LEU A 438 -6.37 17.26 7.49
N HIS A 439 -6.96 17.41 8.68
CA HIS A 439 -7.51 18.69 9.17
C HIS A 439 -6.55 19.45 10.11
N LYS A 440 -5.26 19.09 10.17
CA LYS A 440 -4.25 19.73 11.05
C LYS A 440 -4.61 19.71 12.54
N LYS A 441 -5.31 18.67 13.00
CA LYS A 441 -5.62 18.44 14.42
C LYS A 441 -4.52 17.65 15.13
N THR A 442 -3.75 16.87 14.38
CA THR A 442 -2.55 16.14 14.81
C THR A 442 -1.36 16.61 13.98
N ASP A 443 -0.15 16.54 14.53
CA ASP A 443 1.08 16.74 13.74
C ASP A 443 1.36 15.49 12.89
N GLY A 444 1.41 15.67 11.57
CA GLY A 444 1.72 14.62 10.61
C GLY A 444 3.21 14.45 10.32
N GLY A 445 4.08 15.22 10.96
CA GLY A 445 5.53 15.13 10.80
C GLY A 445 5.97 15.29 9.34
N THR A 446 6.44 14.20 8.74
CA THR A 446 6.95 14.18 7.37
C THR A 446 5.87 13.98 6.29
N ILE A 447 4.66 13.54 6.65
CA ILE A 447 3.60 13.14 5.70
C ILE A 447 3.16 14.32 4.83
N LYS A 448 3.11 14.09 3.51
CA LYS A 448 2.65 15.07 2.52
C LYS A 448 1.15 14.92 2.28
N CYS A 449 0.40 15.62 3.12
CA CYS A 449 -1.07 15.70 3.10
C CYS A 449 -1.70 16.30 1.82
N MET A 450 -0.96 16.53 0.73
CA MET A 450 -1.46 17.19 -0.48
C MET A 450 -2.54 16.34 -1.18
N ASN A 451 -3.68 16.96 -1.48
CA ASN A 451 -4.84 16.30 -2.09
C ASN A 451 -5.57 17.23 -3.07
N VAL A 452 -6.50 16.68 -3.86
CA VAL A 452 -7.19 17.40 -4.96
C VAL A 452 -8.71 17.38 -4.79
N LEU A 453 -9.27 16.36 -4.13
CA LEU A 453 -10.71 16.08 -4.05
C LEU A 453 -11.31 16.23 -2.64
N VAL A 454 -10.48 16.27 -1.59
CA VAL A 454 -10.98 16.31 -0.20
C VAL A 454 -11.45 17.72 0.18
N SER A 455 -12.77 17.94 0.09
CA SER A 455 -13.40 19.22 0.44
C SER A 455 -13.16 19.59 1.89
N GLY A 456 -12.75 20.85 2.15
CA GLY A 456 -12.43 21.35 3.50
C GLY A 456 -11.01 21.08 3.98
N SER A 457 -10.23 20.29 3.23
CA SER A 457 -8.79 20.10 3.47
C SER A 457 -8.00 21.41 3.34
N PRO A 458 -7.20 21.82 4.35
CA PRO A 458 -6.26 22.94 4.24
C PRO A 458 -5.01 22.62 3.42
N PHE A 459 -4.97 21.44 2.78
CA PHE A 459 -3.89 20.95 1.92
C PHE A 459 -4.34 20.70 0.47
N CYS A 460 -5.57 21.11 0.12
CA CYS A 460 -6.08 20.98 -1.24
C CYS A 460 -5.26 21.84 -2.22
N CYS A 461 -4.78 21.25 -3.32
CA CYS A 461 -4.08 21.96 -4.40
C CYS A 461 -4.93 22.04 -5.68
N SER A 462 -4.46 22.79 -6.68
CA SER A 462 -5.14 22.85 -7.98
C SER A 462 -4.79 21.64 -8.88
N GLU A 463 -5.63 21.38 -9.88
CA GLU A 463 -5.35 20.36 -10.89
C GLU A 463 -4.07 20.68 -11.69
N GLU A 464 -3.74 21.96 -11.83
CA GLU A 464 -2.54 22.49 -12.46
C GLU A 464 -1.29 22.21 -11.62
N ASP A 465 -1.35 22.39 -10.30
CA ASP A 465 -0.24 22.07 -9.39
C ASP A 465 0.05 20.56 -9.41
N ALA A 466 -1.00 19.74 -9.29
CA ALA A 466 -0.89 18.29 -9.35
C ALA A 466 -0.30 17.82 -10.69
N ARG A 467 -0.73 18.43 -11.80
CA ARG A 467 -0.17 18.16 -13.14
C ARG A 467 1.30 18.58 -13.26
N SER A 468 1.67 19.73 -12.68
CA SER A 468 3.05 20.24 -12.67
C SER A 468 4.00 19.28 -11.95
N ILE A 469 3.58 18.75 -10.79
CA ILE A 469 4.35 17.74 -10.03
C ILE A 469 4.67 16.53 -10.91
N VAL A 470 3.66 15.90 -11.51
CA VAL A 470 3.87 14.70 -12.36
C VAL A 470 4.65 15.02 -13.64
N GLN A 471 4.51 16.22 -14.19
CA GLN A 471 5.29 16.64 -15.37
C GLN A 471 6.75 16.95 -15.05
N SER A 472 7.08 17.34 -13.82
CA SER A 472 8.46 17.52 -13.35
C SER A 472 9.17 16.21 -12.98
N ALA A 473 8.41 15.14 -12.71
CA ALA A 473 8.97 13.82 -12.48
C ALA A 473 9.67 13.26 -13.75
N PRO A 474 10.75 12.47 -13.61
CA PRO A 474 11.50 11.95 -14.75
C PRO A 474 10.62 11.25 -15.79
N VAL A 475 10.97 11.39 -17.06
CA VAL A 475 10.21 10.78 -18.16
C VAL A 475 10.27 9.25 -18.08
N PRO A 476 9.21 8.52 -18.49
CA PRO A 476 9.20 7.07 -18.43
C PRO A 476 10.24 6.48 -19.39
N VAL A 477 11.05 5.55 -18.90
CA VAL A 477 12.06 4.83 -19.70
C VAL A 477 12.04 3.33 -19.38
N ASN A 478 12.70 2.52 -20.22
CA ASN A 478 12.83 1.07 -19.98
C ASN A 478 13.57 0.81 -18.66
N GLY A 479 13.07 -0.15 -17.88
CA GLY A 479 13.59 -0.49 -16.56
C GLY A 479 14.96 -1.14 -16.56
N ASP A 480 15.65 -1.05 -15.42
CA ASP A 480 16.89 -1.80 -15.17
C ASP A 480 16.57 -3.28 -14.87
N PRO A 481 17.47 -4.24 -15.15
CA PRO A 481 17.27 -5.64 -14.80
C PRO A 481 17.32 -5.84 -13.27
N VAL A 482 16.42 -6.68 -12.75
CA VAL A 482 16.43 -7.11 -11.35
C VAL A 482 17.64 -8.04 -11.09
N SER A 483 18.29 -7.90 -9.92
CA SER A 483 19.39 -8.79 -9.54
C SER A 483 18.91 -10.24 -9.44
N PRO A 484 19.64 -11.23 -10.02
CA PRO A 484 19.32 -12.66 -9.86
C PRO A 484 19.30 -13.13 -8.39
N GLU A 485 19.95 -12.40 -7.48
CA GLU A 485 19.92 -12.66 -6.04
C GLU A 485 18.49 -12.64 -5.46
N VAL A 486 17.55 -11.93 -6.09
CA VAL A 486 16.14 -11.82 -5.69
C VAL A 486 15.38 -13.16 -5.82
N ASP A 487 15.91 -14.12 -6.59
CA ASP A 487 15.37 -15.48 -6.70
C ASP A 487 16.01 -16.50 -5.72
N SER A 488 16.90 -16.03 -4.84
CA SER A 488 17.48 -16.86 -3.77
C SER A 488 16.43 -17.33 -2.76
N TRP A 489 16.61 -18.53 -2.23
CA TRP A 489 15.74 -19.13 -1.21
C TRP A 489 16.44 -19.19 0.15
N TYR A 490 15.74 -18.73 1.18
CA TYR A 490 16.14 -18.82 2.58
C TYR A 490 15.40 -19.99 3.24
N PHE A 491 16.14 -20.79 4.00
CA PHE A 491 15.63 -21.97 4.69
C PHE A 491 15.87 -21.82 6.19
N PHE A 492 14.82 -21.98 6.98
CA PHE A 492 14.91 -22.04 8.44
C PHE A 492 14.70 -23.49 8.92
N PRO A 493 15.42 -23.96 9.95
CA PRO A 493 15.14 -25.25 10.57
C PRO A 493 13.74 -25.21 11.20
N LYS A 494 13.01 -26.34 11.09
CA LYS A 494 11.69 -26.54 11.69
C LYS A 494 11.77 -27.37 12.97
#